data_AF-A0A0M0JXL8-F1
#
_entry.id   AF-A0A0M0JXL8-F1
#
_cell.length_a   1.000
_cell.length_b   1.000
_cell.length_c   1.000
_cell.angle_alpha   90.00
_cell.angle_beta   90.00
_cell.angle_gamma   90.00
#
_symmetry.space_group_name_H-M   'P 1'
#
loop_
_entity.id
_entity.type
_entity.pdbx_description
1 polymer ?
#
loop_
_entity_poly.entity_id
_entity_poly.type
_entity_poly.pdbx_seq_one_letter_code
_entity_poly.pdbx_strand_id
1 'polypeptide(L)'
;MLQRFLVLSAVAQHAAAYVISPLTFAPKRVHTDTRACTAAAATEPESDEVAKLSALLREAREEVRSARGVSGIKLVNAQEAVDALLDRIDKQLHLEAEVPAPDAGDEAIAASVEDAIGKVNLRLKGRRASPPTASAAGSNAAATSQDVNILPAEDDVKASLLKPAINVPHVQNVREWLPDVRPQFTPYHGGCMSDVLTLLEEECVVPLAVSGTFVGESHVVLADPVVRADATAIDLVGATAYKAGGPREEVVFRAEEVKAAVVTCGGLCPGLNTVVKELVICLRAQYGVSTVYGIKYGYMGFYTGLAWAELGLADVETIHRQGGSVLGSSRGGHDTMAICDAIEAAGVNMVFTIGGDGTMRGSRALAEEFIARKAKVVVAHVPKTIDNDIPLLDATFGFGTAVQEATRAIFTARDEAVAYPNGVGIVNLMGRHSGFIAAHATMAARGVDVCLIPEVPFELEGPDGLLRYIESRVAQKGYCVVVVAEGSGQDLLNSARVGFDASGNKGLAEIGPYLKGRVIEHFKQIGAPASVKYVDPTYMVRAAPATAADNILCLQLAHDAVHGAFAGYTSFISGRVNGRAVYIPIATAAGRRNIEPTGNFWQQLVFATGQPNWRQRQLEDTPS
;
A
#
# COMPACT_ATOMS: atom_id res chain seq x y z
N MET A 1 42.07 -29.43 -3.04
CA MET A 1 42.27 -27.99 -2.73
C MET A 1 40.98 -27.17 -2.82
N LEU A 2 40.31 -27.09 -3.99
CA LEU A 2 39.15 -26.19 -4.20
C LEU A 2 38.00 -26.35 -3.19
N GLN A 3 37.68 -27.59 -2.75
CA GLN A 3 36.68 -27.82 -1.68
C GLN A 3 37.12 -27.25 -0.31
N ARG A 4 38.37 -27.50 0.13
CA ARG A 4 38.92 -26.88 1.37
C ARG A 4 38.86 -25.34 1.27
N PHE A 5 39.16 -24.75 0.10
CA PHE A 5 39.05 -23.31 -0.16
C PHE A 5 37.60 -22.79 -0.04
N LEU A 6 36.62 -23.48 -0.63
CA LEU A 6 35.20 -23.11 -0.53
C LEU A 6 34.68 -23.18 0.91
N VAL A 7 35.08 -24.20 1.69
CA VAL A 7 34.69 -24.35 3.09
C VAL A 7 35.34 -23.27 3.97
N LEU A 8 36.65 -23.01 3.80
CA LEU A 8 37.34 -21.93 4.52
C LEU A 8 36.76 -20.54 4.18
N SER A 9 36.41 -20.29 2.92
CA SER A 9 35.72 -19.08 2.48
C SER A 9 34.35 -18.93 3.15
N ALA A 10 33.57 -20.00 3.23
CA ALA A 10 32.26 -20.00 3.89
C ALA A 10 32.37 -19.75 5.41
N VAL A 11 33.35 -20.37 6.09
CA VAL A 11 33.62 -20.17 7.53
C VAL A 11 34.06 -18.73 7.80
N ALA A 12 34.99 -18.18 7.02
CA ALA A 12 35.46 -16.81 7.16
C ALA A 12 34.33 -15.78 6.92
N GLN A 13 33.44 -16.03 5.96
CA GLN A 13 32.27 -15.18 5.70
C GLN A 13 31.22 -15.26 6.82
N HIS A 14 31.00 -16.43 7.43
CA HIS A 14 30.11 -16.56 8.59
C HIS A 14 30.69 -15.87 9.84
N ALA A 15 31.99 -16.02 10.12
CA ALA A 15 32.65 -15.33 11.22
C ALA A 15 32.58 -13.80 11.05
N ALA A 16 32.85 -13.29 9.84
CA ALA A 16 32.73 -11.87 9.52
C ALA A 16 31.30 -11.32 9.72
N ALA A 17 30.26 -12.12 9.42
CA ALA A 17 28.87 -11.69 9.63
C ALA A 17 28.50 -11.49 11.10
N TYR A 18 29.14 -12.22 12.04
CA TYR A 18 28.87 -12.12 13.48
C TYR A 18 29.72 -11.06 14.19
N VAL A 19 31.00 -10.90 13.80
CA VAL A 19 31.92 -9.96 14.44
C VAL A 19 31.63 -8.49 14.07
N ILE A 20 30.91 -8.23 12.96
CA ILE A 20 30.79 -6.87 12.38
C ILE A 20 29.60 -6.03 12.89
N SER A 21 28.57 -6.59 13.54
CA SER A 21 27.53 -5.76 14.20
C SER A 21 26.79 -6.45 15.37
N PRO A 22 27.11 -6.07 16.62
CA PRO A 22 26.28 -6.37 17.78
C PRO A 22 25.11 -5.37 17.97
N LEU A 23 25.26 -4.13 17.50
CA LEU A 23 24.33 -3.02 17.81
C LEU A 23 24.18 -2.06 16.62
N THR A 24 22.92 -1.83 16.24
CA THR A 24 22.41 -0.87 15.23
C THR A 24 22.59 -1.23 13.75
N PHE A 25 21.56 -0.89 12.97
CA PHE A 25 21.35 -1.08 11.53
C PHE A 25 21.18 -2.51 10.98
N ALA A 26 20.16 -2.66 10.13
CA ALA A 26 19.82 -3.89 9.42
C ALA A 26 20.92 -4.28 8.40
N PRO A 27 21.16 -5.58 8.18
CA PRO A 27 22.22 -6.04 7.29
C PRO A 27 21.89 -5.69 5.82
N LYS A 28 22.73 -4.86 5.19
CA LYS A 28 22.75 -4.75 3.72
C LYS A 28 23.16 -6.11 3.14
N ARG A 29 22.38 -6.63 2.19
CA ARG A 29 22.68 -7.87 1.46
C ARG A 29 24.10 -7.82 0.87
N VAL A 30 24.94 -8.76 1.27
CA VAL A 30 26.11 -9.16 0.48
C VAL A 30 25.58 -10.11 -0.61
N HIS A 31 25.69 -9.71 -1.87
CA HIS A 31 25.35 -10.58 -3.00
C HIS A 31 26.51 -11.55 -3.28
N THR A 32 26.35 -12.82 -2.92
CA THR A 32 27.24 -13.92 -3.32
C THR A 32 26.42 -15.17 -3.60
N ASP A 33 26.71 -15.82 -4.73
CA ASP A 33 25.88 -16.88 -5.32
C ASP A 33 26.16 -18.26 -4.69
N THR A 34 25.78 -18.43 -3.42
CA THR A 34 26.07 -19.64 -2.63
C THR A 34 25.38 -20.90 -3.15
N ARG A 35 24.31 -20.77 -3.96
CA ARG A 35 23.61 -21.92 -4.57
C ARG A 35 24.45 -22.65 -5.62
N ALA A 36 25.32 -21.94 -6.35
CA ALA A 36 26.21 -22.57 -7.33
C ALA A 36 27.29 -23.43 -6.65
N CYS A 37 27.82 -22.98 -5.51
CA CYS A 37 28.89 -23.68 -4.79
C CYS A 37 28.41 -24.95 -4.07
N THR A 38 27.19 -24.96 -3.53
CA THR A 38 26.64 -26.19 -2.90
C THR A 38 26.15 -27.22 -3.92
N ALA A 39 25.65 -26.79 -5.08
CA ALA A 39 25.22 -27.70 -6.15
C ALA A 39 26.40 -28.51 -6.74
N ALA A 40 27.57 -27.90 -6.89
CA ALA A 40 28.77 -28.56 -7.42
C ALA A 40 29.42 -29.57 -6.45
N ALA A 41 29.09 -29.52 -5.15
CA ALA A 41 29.63 -30.42 -4.14
C ALA A 41 28.84 -31.73 -3.97
N ALA A 42 27.66 -31.85 -4.60
CA ALA A 42 26.68 -32.90 -4.31
C ALA A 42 26.79 -34.18 -5.14
N THR A 43 27.83 -34.33 -5.98
CA THR A 43 27.88 -35.38 -7.03
C THR A 43 29.01 -36.41 -6.92
N GLU A 44 29.88 -36.34 -5.90
CA GLU A 44 30.91 -37.35 -5.63
C GLU A 44 31.03 -37.63 -4.12
N PRO A 45 31.49 -38.83 -3.68
CA PRO A 45 31.46 -39.23 -2.28
C PRO A 45 32.31 -38.33 -1.39
N GLU A 46 31.75 -37.88 -0.27
CA GLU A 46 32.45 -37.02 0.70
C GLU A 46 33.71 -37.72 1.23
N SER A 47 34.84 -37.01 1.19
CA SER A 47 36.03 -37.44 1.92
C SER A 47 35.82 -37.29 3.42
N ASP A 48 36.42 -38.19 4.19
CA ASP A 48 36.25 -38.34 5.64
C ASP A 48 36.55 -37.04 6.44
N GLU A 49 37.34 -36.12 5.88
CA GLU A 49 37.60 -34.78 6.44
C GLU A 49 36.44 -33.79 6.25
N VAL A 50 35.77 -33.82 5.10
CA VAL A 50 34.64 -32.92 4.80
C VAL A 50 33.46 -33.26 5.71
N ALA A 51 33.21 -34.55 5.94
CA ALA A 51 32.24 -35.01 6.93
C ALA A 51 32.56 -34.50 8.35
N LYS A 52 33.84 -34.53 8.76
CA LYS A 52 34.30 -34.02 10.07
C LYS A 52 34.13 -32.51 10.21
N LEU A 53 34.49 -31.71 9.19
CA LEU A 53 34.25 -30.26 9.21
C LEU A 53 32.75 -29.91 9.20
N SER A 54 31.94 -30.61 8.39
CA SER A 54 30.49 -30.44 8.35
C SER A 54 29.81 -30.76 9.69
N ALA A 55 30.31 -31.77 10.42
CA ALA A 55 29.86 -32.09 11.77
C ALA A 55 30.17 -30.97 12.77
N LEU A 56 31.40 -30.44 12.79
CA LEU A 56 31.80 -29.31 13.63
C LEU A 56 30.99 -28.03 13.33
N LEU A 57 30.70 -27.77 12.05
CA LEU A 57 29.84 -26.67 11.60
C LEU A 57 28.38 -26.82 12.06
N ARG A 58 27.89 -28.06 12.21
CA ARG A 58 26.55 -28.34 12.74
C ARG A 58 26.51 -28.16 14.26
N GLU A 59 27.52 -28.66 14.97
CA GLU A 59 27.67 -28.51 16.42
C GLU A 59 27.73 -27.03 16.84
N ALA A 60 28.57 -26.23 16.17
CA ALA A 60 28.65 -24.78 16.38
C ALA A 60 27.32 -24.06 16.08
N ARG A 61 26.55 -24.52 15.08
CA ARG A 61 25.20 -23.98 14.80
C ARG A 61 24.19 -24.30 15.90
N GLU A 62 24.29 -25.45 16.55
CA GLU A 62 23.40 -25.86 17.64
C GLU A 62 23.72 -25.09 18.93
N GLU A 63 25.00 -24.90 19.28
CA GLU A 63 25.40 -24.02 20.39
C GLU A 63 24.90 -22.58 20.19
N VAL A 64 25.12 -21.98 19.02
CA VAL A 64 24.62 -20.64 18.68
C VAL A 64 23.08 -20.57 18.69
N ARG A 65 22.38 -21.67 18.36
CA ARG A 65 20.92 -21.75 18.50
C ARG A 65 20.47 -21.74 19.95
N SER A 66 21.15 -22.49 20.82
CA SER A 66 20.86 -22.53 22.26
C SER A 66 21.10 -21.20 22.98
N ALA A 67 22.00 -20.36 22.45
CA ALA A 67 22.26 -19.01 22.95
C ALA A 67 21.17 -17.98 22.60
N ARG A 68 20.24 -18.29 21.68
CA ARG A 68 19.13 -17.40 21.33
C ARG A 68 17.98 -17.50 22.33
N GLY A 69 17.90 -16.54 23.26
CA GLY A 69 16.73 -16.37 24.14
C GLY A 69 16.99 -15.75 25.51
N VAL A 70 18.25 -15.47 25.88
CA VAL A 70 18.60 -14.94 27.21
C VAL A 70 19.25 -13.57 27.09
N SER A 71 18.80 -12.60 27.89
CA SER A 71 19.25 -11.22 27.84
C SER A 71 20.58 -10.96 28.57
N GLY A 72 21.37 -10.02 28.04
CA GLY A 72 22.40 -9.26 28.75
C GLY A 72 23.71 -9.96 29.12
N ILE A 73 23.65 -11.09 29.83
CA ILE A 73 24.77 -11.54 30.69
C ILE A 73 25.64 -12.66 30.08
N LYS A 74 25.24 -13.26 28.93
CA LYS A 74 26.00 -14.34 28.25
C LYS A 74 26.66 -13.98 26.91
N LEU A 75 26.82 -12.68 26.62
CA LEU A 75 27.54 -12.24 25.41
C LEU A 75 29.06 -12.51 25.47
N VAL A 76 29.66 -12.58 26.68
CA VAL A 76 31.08 -12.90 26.87
C VAL A 76 31.37 -14.36 26.49
N ASN A 77 30.58 -15.31 27.01
CA ASN A 77 30.74 -16.74 26.74
C ASN A 77 30.58 -17.11 25.26
N ALA A 78 29.80 -16.34 24.48
CA ALA A 78 29.65 -16.58 23.05
C ALA A 78 30.92 -16.21 22.26
N GLN A 79 31.64 -15.16 22.69
CA GLN A 79 32.92 -14.78 22.09
C GLN A 79 34.01 -15.81 22.43
N GLU A 80 34.08 -16.24 23.69
CA GLU A 80 35.01 -17.30 24.13
C GLU A 80 34.78 -18.64 23.40
N ALA A 81 33.53 -19.01 23.13
CA ALA A 81 33.19 -20.21 22.36
C ALA A 81 33.64 -20.10 20.89
N VAL A 82 33.46 -18.93 20.25
CA VAL A 82 33.94 -18.69 18.88
C VAL A 82 35.47 -18.71 18.80
N ASP A 83 36.16 -18.07 19.76
CA ASP A 83 37.61 -18.02 19.78
C ASP A 83 38.22 -19.44 20.04
N ALA A 84 37.59 -20.24 20.90
CA ALA A 84 37.97 -21.65 21.13
C ALA A 84 37.69 -22.57 19.93
N LEU A 85 36.62 -22.29 19.16
CA LEU A 85 36.34 -23.00 17.91
C LEU A 85 37.40 -22.70 16.84
N LEU A 86 37.79 -21.43 16.71
CA LEU A 86 38.83 -20.99 15.78
C LEU A 86 40.19 -21.62 16.13
N ASP A 87 40.59 -21.63 17.40
CA ASP A 87 41.85 -22.26 17.85
C ASP A 87 41.87 -23.79 17.63
N ARG A 88 40.72 -24.48 17.72
CA ARG A 88 40.61 -25.91 17.35
C ARG A 88 40.72 -26.15 15.84
N ILE A 89 40.19 -25.24 15.01
CA ILE A 89 40.30 -25.31 13.54
C ILE A 89 41.76 -25.06 13.12
N ASP A 90 42.42 -24.05 13.69
CA ASP A 90 43.82 -23.69 13.39
C ASP A 90 44.78 -24.85 13.73
N LYS A 91 44.55 -25.52 14.88
CA LYS A 91 45.30 -26.72 15.29
C LYS A 91 45.10 -27.94 14.38
N GLN A 92 43.97 -28.07 13.68
CA GLN A 92 43.78 -29.12 12.67
C GLN A 92 44.37 -28.75 11.30
N LEU A 93 44.46 -27.46 10.96
CA LEU A 93 45.04 -27.00 9.69
C LEU A 93 46.59 -27.02 9.68
N HIS A 94 47.23 -27.10 10.84
CA HIS A 94 48.70 -27.11 10.98
C HIS A 94 49.35 -28.51 10.97
N LEU A 95 48.59 -29.57 10.74
CA LEU A 95 49.13 -30.89 10.38
C LEU A 95 48.98 -31.08 8.86
N GLU A 96 50.07 -31.48 8.21
CA GLU A 96 50.22 -31.67 6.75
C GLU A 96 50.27 -30.37 5.91
N ALA A 97 51.42 -29.69 5.99
CA ALA A 97 51.80 -28.62 5.08
C ALA A 97 53.16 -28.90 4.40
N GLU A 98 53.21 -29.90 3.51
CA GLU A 98 54.19 -29.93 2.41
C GLU A 98 53.43 -29.75 1.09
N VAL A 99 53.59 -28.59 0.47
CA VAL A 99 52.97 -28.26 -0.82
C VAL A 99 54.08 -28.07 -1.85
N PRO A 100 54.14 -28.86 -2.95
CA PRO A 100 55.12 -28.67 -4.00
C PRO A 100 54.83 -27.38 -4.79
N ALA A 101 55.87 -26.83 -5.41
CA ALA A 101 55.80 -25.54 -6.13
C ALA A 101 54.81 -25.56 -7.31
N PRO A 102 54.10 -24.44 -7.59
CA PRO A 102 53.09 -24.37 -8.64
C PRO A 102 53.69 -24.19 -10.04
N ASP A 103 53.05 -24.79 -11.04
CA ASP A 103 53.29 -24.53 -12.45
C ASP A 103 52.56 -23.26 -12.93
N ALA A 104 52.96 -22.74 -14.09
CA ALA A 104 52.68 -21.37 -14.60
C ALA A 104 51.21 -21.00 -14.91
N GLY A 105 50.22 -21.73 -14.40
CA GLY A 105 48.80 -21.36 -14.43
C GLY A 105 48.30 -20.63 -13.18
N ASP A 106 48.97 -20.80 -12.03
CA ASP A 106 48.43 -20.41 -10.72
C ASP A 106 48.81 -19.00 -10.24
N GLU A 107 49.71 -18.26 -10.92
CA GLU A 107 50.15 -16.92 -10.50
C GLU A 107 48.97 -15.93 -10.35
N ALA A 108 47.95 -16.02 -11.23
CA ALA A 108 46.76 -15.17 -11.15
C ALA A 108 45.87 -15.49 -9.93
N ILE A 109 45.87 -16.75 -9.46
CA ILE A 109 45.11 -17.19 -8.30
C ILE A 109 45.87 -16.83 -7.02
N ALA A 110 47.19 -17.07 -6.99
CA ALA A 110 48.06 -16.67 -5.89
C ALA A 110 48.01 -15.14 -5.64
N ALA A 111 48.13 -14.33 -6.70
CA ALA A 111 48.03 -12.87 -6.61
C ALA A 111 46.65 -12.40 -6.10
N SER A 112 45.57 -13.08 -6.50
CA SER A 112 44.20 -12.78 -6.02
C SER A 112 44.00 -13.17 -4.55
N VAL A 113 44.68 -14.23 -4.08
CA VAL A 113 44.70 -14.63 -2.67
C VAL A 113 45.49 -13.64 -1.81
N GLU A 114 46.66 -13.18 -2.26
CA GLU A 114 47.43 -12.16 -1.55
C GLU A 114 46.69 -10.81 -1.46
N ASP A 115 46.02 -10.38 -2.53
CA ASP A 115 45.20 -9.17 -2.54
C ASP A 115 43.97 -9.29 -1.59
N ALA A 116 43.31 -10.46 -1.56
CA ALA A 116 42.21 -10.71 -0.64
C ALA A 116 42.67 -10.70 0.84
N ILE A 117 43.79 -11.37 1.16
CA ILE A 117 44.39 -11.39 2.50
C ILE A 117 44.87 -9.98 2.89
N GLY A 118 45.45 -9.22 1.95
CA GLY A 118 45.84 -7.82 2.15
C GLY A 118 44.66 -6.92 2.50
N LYS A 119 43.54 -7.04 1.77
CA LYS A 119 42.29 -6.28 2.01
C LYS A 119 41.63 -6.61 3.35
N VAL A 120 41.67 -7.87 3.79
CA VAL A 120 41.20 -8.29 5.12
C VAL A 120 42.10 -7.70 6.21
N ASN A 121 43.42 -7.81 6.07
CA ASN A 121 44.38 -7.28 7.04
C ASN A 121 44.35 -5.74 7.14
N LEU A 122 44.11 -5.01 6.05
CA LEU A 122 43.91 -3.56 6.10
C LEU A 122 42.66 -3.17 6.91
N ARG A 123 41.54 -3.90 6.71
CA ARG A 123 40.29 -3.67 7.45
C ARG A 123 40.42 -3.96 8.95
N LEU A 124 41.24 -4.94 9.33
CA LEU A 124 41.50 -5.26 10.73
C LEU A 124 42.47 -4.26 11.40
N LYS A 125 43.50 -3.79 10.69
CA LYS A 125 44.42 -2.77 11.22
C LYS A 125 43.80 -1.37 11.33
N GLY A 126 42.87 -1.02 10.44
CA GLY A 126 42.19 0.29 10.42
C GLY A 126 41.29 0.65 11.61
N ARG A 127 41.23 -0.17 12.67
CA ARG A 127 40.46 0.09 13.90
C ARG A 127 41.28 0.10 15.21
N ARG A 128 42.62 0.03 15.15
CA ARG A 128 43.52 0.11 16.34
C ARG A 128 44.39 1.38 16.37
N ALA A 129 43.76 2.55 16.25
CA ALA A 129 44.28 3.92 16.49
C ALA A 129 43.14 4.92 16.14
N SER A 130 42.77 5.99 16.85
CA SER A 130 43.25 6.66 18.09
C SER A 130 42.07 7.38 18.80
N PRO A 131 42.22 7.91 20.04
CA PRO A 131 41.16 8.66 20.75
C PRO A 131 40.91 10.09 20.21
N PRO A 132 39.85 10.79 20.66
CA PRO A 132 39.43 12.07 20.07
C PRO A 132 40.22 13.28 20.60
N THR A 133 40.52 14.24 19.70
CA THR A 133 41.06 15.56 20.03
C THR A 133 40.26 16.66 19.34
N ALA A 134 40.06 17.78 20.03
CA ALA A 134 39.25 18.90 19.57
C ALA A 134 40.07 20.16 19.19
N SER A 135 39.43 21.03 18.42
CA SER A 135 39.60 22.50 18.33
C SER A 135 40.55 23.12 17.28
N ALA A 136 40.18 24.39 16.97
CA ALA A 136 40.88 25.50 16.29
C ALA A 136 40.85 25.60 14.74
N ALA A 137 40.64 26.78 14.13
CA ALA A 137 40.05 28.06 14.59
C ALA A 137 39.80 29.05 13.42
N GLY A 138 38.85 29.99 13.61
CA GLY A 138 38.68 31.26 12.85
C GLY A 138 37.73 31.20 11.65
N SER A 139 36.82 32.17 11.38
CA SER A 139 36.38 33.40 12.09
C SER A 139 35.03 33.88 11.46
N ASN A 140 34.28 34.92 11.86
CA ASN A 140 34.45 35.96 12.89
C ASN A 140 33.08 36.62 13.28
N ALA A 141 32.93 37.06 14.55
CA ALA A 141 31.99 38.09 15.08
C ALA A 141 30.44 37.91 14.92
N ALA A 142 29.57 38.31 15.87
CA ALA A 142 29.73 39.13 17.09
C ALA A 142 28.77 38.75 18.26
N ALA A 143 29.18 39.19 19.47
CA ALA A 143 28.57 39.27 20.83
C ALA A 143 27.02 39.24 21.01
N THR A 144 26.43 38.91 22.17
CA THR A 144 26.81 39.27 23.57
C THR A 144 26.52 38.21 24.68
N SER A 145 27.18 38.41 25.83
CA SER A 145 27.15 37.69 27.13
C SER A 145 25.80 37.79 27.90
N GLN A 146 25.48 37.04 28.97
CA GLN A 146 26.25 36.81 30.22
C GLN A 146 25.93 35.53 31.03
N ASP A 147 26.97 35.05 31.71
CA ASP A 147 27.07 34.46 33.07
C ASP A 147 26.27 33.18 33.44
N VAL A 148 27.02 32.07 33.45
CA VAL A 148 26.67 30.78 34.08
C VAL A 148 27.28 30.72 35.47
N ASN A 149 26.50 30.30 36.48
CA ASN A 149 27.01 30.05 37.83
C ASN A 149 27.15 28.53 38.09
N ILE A 150 28.26 28.12 38.70
CA ILE A 150 28.70 26.73 38.87
C ILE A 150 28.26 26.19 40.22
N LEU A 151 27.75 24.95 40.31
CA LEU A 151 27.79 24.08 41.50
C LEU A 151 27.70 22.58 41.10
N PRO A 152 28.06 21.62 41.99
CA PRO A 152 28.93 20.50 41.60
C PRO A 152 28.24 19.12 41.51
N ALA A 153 29.03 18.13 41.11
CA ALA A 153 28.74 16.71 41.34
C ALA A 153 29.22 16.28 42.73
N GLU A 154 28.41 15.51 43.47
CA GLU A 154 28.73 14.14 43.93
C GLU A 154 27.56 13.52 44.72
N ASP A 155 27.67 12.22 44.91
CA ASP A 155 26.69 11.20 45.33
C ASP A 155 25.97 11.37 46.70
N ASP A 156 25.05 10.40 46.91
CA ASP A 156 24.42 10.00 48.17
C ASP A 156 23.31 10.91 48.78
N VAL A 157 22.13 10.81 48.17
CA VAL A 157 20.91 10.49 48.94
C VAL A 157 20.34 9.14 48.50
N LYS A 158 20.98 8.05 48.96
CA LYS A 158 20.33 6.73 49.00
C LYS A 158 19.19 6.73 50.02
N ALA A 159 18.24 5.82 49.82
CA ALA A 159 17.25 5.38 50.81
C ALA A 159 16.10 6.34 51.20
N SER A 160 15.40 6.87 50.20
CA SER A 160 13.92 6.83 50.23
C SER A 160 13.38 6.60 48.81
N LEU A 161 12.14 6.12 48.66
CA LEU A 161 11.51 5.68 47.39
C LEU A 161 11.94 4.31 46.82
N LEU A 162 12.26 3.35 47.68
CA LEU A 162 12.00 1.92 47.38
C LEU A 162 10.65 1.49 47.96
N LYS A 163 9.57 1.83 47.26
CA LYS A 163 8.24 1.17 47.30
C LYS A 163 7.68 1.14 45.88
N PRO A 164 6.89 0.11 45.56
CA PRO A 164 7.23 -0.86 44.52
C PRO A 164 7.14 -0.29 43.11
N ALA A 165 7.71 -1.02 42.15
CA ALA A 165 7.41 -0.82 40.74
C ALA A 165 5.88 -0.65 40.56
N ILE A 166 5.48 0.46 39.95
CA ILE A 166 4.06 0.71 39.66
C ILE A 166 3.64 -0.35 38.66
N ASN A 167 2.91 -1.32 39.19
CA ASN A 167 2.41 -2.49 38.49
C ASN A 167 1.38 -2.00 37.47
N VAL A 168 1.82 -1.72 36.24
CA VAL A 168 0.93 -1.38 35.13
C VAL A 168 -0.05 -2.55 34.99
N PRO A 169 -1.38 -2.34 35.09
CA PRO A 169 -2.30 -3.46 35.25
C PRO A 169 -2.21 -4.47 34.11
N HIS A 170 -1.84 -5.71 34.44
CA HIS A 170 -2.21 -6.85 33.61
C HIS A 170 -3.74 -6.87 33.48
N VAL A 171 -4.25 -6.58 32.28
CA VAL A 171 -5.68 -6.65 32.00
C VAL A 171 -6.09 -8.12 31.96
N GLN A 172 -6.61 -8.62 33.08
CA GLN A 172 -7.21 -9.95 33.17
C GLN A 172 -8.74 -9.87 33.11
N ASN A 173 -9.31 -10.77 32.30
CA ASN A 173 -10.66 -11.32 32.37
C ASN A 173 -11.83 -10.50 31.80
N VAL A 174 -12.04 -10.69 30.49
CA VAL A 174 -13.31 -10.57 29.75
C VAL A 174 -14.32 -11.66 30.19
N ARG A 175 -14.55 -11.83 31.51
CA ARG A 175 -15.24 -13.02 32.07
C ARG A 175 -16.75 -12.91 32.26
N GLU A 176 -17.36 -11.74 32.06
CA GLU A 176 -18.75 -11.52 32.49
C GLU A 176 -19.83 -11.70 31.41
N TRP A 177 -19.48 -12.20 30.22
CA TRP A 177 -20.45 -12.32 29.10
C TRP A 177 -20.50 -13.68 28.37
N LEU A 178 -20.18 -14.79 29.06
CA LEU A 178 -20.79 -16.14 28.99
C LEU A 178 -19.85 -17.17 29.67
N PRO A 179 -20.37 -18.23 30.32
CA PRO A 179 -19.54 -19.22 30.98
C PRO A 179 -18.85 -20.16 29.97
N ASP A 180 -17.57 -20.45 30.26
CA ASP A 180 -16.73 -21.52 29.67
C ASP A 180 -16.60 -21.58 28.14
N VAL A 181 -15.65 -20.80 27.57
CA VAL A 181 -14.52 -21.25 26.72
C VAL A 181 -13.50 -20.09 26.58
N ARG A 182 -12.20 -20.38 26.40
CA ARG A 182 -11.08 -19.39 26.27
C ARG A 182 -10.85 -18.97 24.80
N PRO A 183 -9.92 -18.04 24.48
CA PRO A 183 -9.61 -16.72 25.04
C PRO A 183 -9.63 -15.61 23.95
N GLN A 184 -9.83 -14.32 24.29
CA GLN A 184 -9.70 -13.24 23.27
C GLN A 184 -9.03 -11.95 23.77
N PHE A 185 -8.17 -11.40 22.91
CA PHE A 185 -7.82 -9.97 22.82
C PHE A 185 -9.07 -9.16 22.42
N THR A 186 -9.14 -7.87 22.75
CA THR A 186 -10.23 -6.98 22.31
C THR A 186 -9.82 -6.02 21.18
N PRO A 187 -10.05 -6.37 19.91
CA PRO A 187 -10.15 -5.40 18.82
C PRO A 187 -11.55 -4.76 18.76
N TYR A 188 -11.65 -3.65 18.02
CA TYR A 188 -12.84 -2.80 17.85
C TYR A 188 -14.12 -3.60 17.50
N HIS A 189 -15.10 -3.60 18.41
CA HIS A 189 -16.40 -4.26 18.21
C HIS A 189 -17.36 -3.39 17.39
N GLY A 190 -17.19 -3.39 16.06
CA GLY A 190 -18.01 -2.59 15.16
C GLY A 190 -18.01 -3.08 13.71
N GLY A 191 -18.70 -4.20 13.44
CA GLY A 191 -18.88 -4.75 12.10
C GLY A 191 -18.06 -6.02 11.86
N CYS A 192 -18.75 -7.12 11.57
CA CYS A 192 -18.19 -8.47 11.51
C CYS A 192 -17.04 -8.62 10.49
N MET A 193 -15.84 -8.89 10.99
CA MET A 193 -14.75 -9.56 10.28
C MET A 193 -14.52 -10.89 11.02
N SER A 194 -15.33 -11.89 10.71
CA SER A 194 -15.27 -13.21 11.34
C SER A 194 -14.17 -14.06 10.73
N ASP A 195 -13.25 -14.54 11.55
CA ASP A 195 -12.29 -15.57 11.13
C ASP A 195 -13.04 -16.88 10.88
N VAL A 196 -12.98 -17.39 9.64
CA VAL A 196 -13.66 -18.64 9.21
C VAL A 196 -13.22 -19.85 10.06
N LEU A 197 -12.01 -19.79 10.61
CA LEU A 197 -11.45 -20.73 11.60
C LEU A 197 -12.40 -21.06 12.76
N THR A 198 -13.13 -20.07 13.27
CA THR A 198 -14.03 -20.22 14.44
C THR A 198 -15.21 -21.19 14.18
N LEU A 199 -15.46 -21.54 12.91
CA LEU A 199 -16.59 -22.37 12.50
C LEU A 199 -16.21 -23.82 12.14
N LEU A 200 -14.91 -24.15 12.02
CA LEU A 200 -14.48 -25.37 11.32
C LEU A 200 -13.48 -26.29 12.06
N GLU A 201 -12.91 -25.88 13.20
CA GLU A 201 -11.97 -26.71 14.00
C GLU A 201 -10.76 -27.28 13.22
N GLU A 202 -10.30 -26.60 12.17
CA GLU A 202 -9.20 -27.08 11.29
C GLU A 202 -7.80 -26.59 11.71
N GLU A 203 -6.77 -27.39 11.37
CA GLU A 203 -5.36 -27.07 11.60
C GLU A 203 -4.80 -26.08 10.56
N CYS A 204 -4.01 -25.10 11.03
CA CYS A 204 -3.25 -24.18 10.18
C CYS A 204 -2.20 -24.90 9.31
N VAL A 205 -1.96 -24.36 8.11
CA VAL A 205 -0.98 -24.90 7.14
C VAL A 205 0.04 -23.82 6.74
N VAL A 206 1.29 -24.21 6.45
CA VAL A 206 2.34 -23.27 6.02
C VAL A 206 2.26 -23.02 4.50
N PRO A 207 2.28 -21.77 3.99
CA PRO A 207 2.17 -21.50 2.56
C PRO A 207 3.45 -21.87 1.80
N LEU A 208 3.28 -22.66 0.73
CA LEU A 208 4.36 -23.43 0.10
C LEU A 208 5.51 -22.61 -0.55
N ALA A 209 5.29 -21.32 -0.87
CA ALA A 209 6.26 -20.53 -1.66
C ALA A 209 6.50 -19.07 -1.22
N VAL A 210 5.98 -18.62 -0.07
CA VAL A 210 6.19 -17.22 0.37
C VAL A 210 7.51 -17.08 1.15
N SER A 211 8.59 -16.82 0.41
CA SER A 211 9.93 -16.67 0.98
C SER A 211 10.20 -15.27 1.56
N GLY A 212 10.35 -15.19 2.89
CA GLY A 212 11.32 -14.29 3.52
C GLY A 212 10.82 -13.26 4.54
N THR A 213 9.52 -12.92 4.56
CA THR A 213 8.93 -12.02 5.57
C THR A 213 7.44 -12.26 5.69
N PHE A 214 6.98 -12.57 6.90
CA PHE A 214 5.57 -12.72 7.25
C PHE A 214 5.11 -11.59 8.16
N VAL A 215 3.82 -11.26 8.09
CA VAL A 215 3.15 -10.31 8.97
C VAL A 215 2.52 -11.09 10.11
N GLY A 216 3.09 -11.00 11.32
CA GLY A 216 2.56 -11.70 12.49
C GLY A 216 1.19 -11.18 12.94
N GLU A 217 0.38 -12.04 13.57
CA GLU A 217 -1.03 -11.77 13.88
C GLU A 217 -1.31 -10.55 14.77
N SER A 218 -0.34 -10.08 15.56
CA SER A 218 -0.48 -8.88 16.41
C SER A 218 -0.21 -7.56 15.68
N HIS A 219 0.19 -7.57 14.40
CA HIS A 219 0.51 -6.34 13.67
C HIS A 219 -0.76 -5.58 13.27
N VAL A 220 -0.83 -4.33 13.70
CA VAL A 220 -1.88 -3.38 13.38
C VAL A 220 -1.32 -2.06 12.88
N VAL A 221 -2.14 -1.29 12.16
CA VAL A 221 -1.85 0.04 11.63
C VAL A 221 -2.88 1.01 12.18
N LEU A 222 -2.43 2.07 12.86
CA LEU A 222 -3.30 3.14 13.36
C LEU A 222 -3.96 3.86 12.17
N ALA A 223 -5.26 4.17 12.31
CA ALA A 223 -6.02 4.92 11.33
C ALA A 223 -5.52 6.37 11.23
N ASP A 224 -5.39 7.04 12.38
CA ASP A 224 -4.77 8.36 12.51
C ASP A 224 -3.44 8.22 13.29
N PRO A 225 -2.29 8.59 12.69
CA PRO A 225 -0.99 8.58 13.35
C PRO A 225 -0.65 9.94 13.98
N VAL A 226 -1.52 10.96 13.85
CA VAL A 226 -1.27 12.32 14.32
C VAL A 226 -1.54 12.40 15.83
N VAL A 227 -0.50 12.76 16.58
CA VAL A 227 -0.57 13.05 18.01
C VAL A 227 -0.20 14.50 18.27
N ARG A 228 -0.83 15.13 19.26
CA ARG A 228 -0.45 16.47 19.68
C ARG A 228 0.84 16.42 20.51
N ALA A 229 1.78 17.32 20.24
CA ALA A 229 3.06 17.37 20.94
C ALA A 229 2.95 17.80 22.43
N ASP A 230 1.82 18.38 22.84
CA ASP A 230 1.50 18.74 24.23
C ASP A 230 0.77 17.62 25.00
N ALA A 231 0.45 16.49 24.36
CA ALA A 231 -0.18 15.36 25.02
C ALA A 231 0.85 14.61 25.89
N THR A 232 0.56 14.52 27.20
CA THR A 232 1.41 13.82 28.18
C THR A 232 1.33 12.28 28.07
N ALA A 233 0.33 11.77 27.37
CA ALA A 233 0.18 10.36 27.00
C ALA A 233 -0.56 10.25 25.66
N ILE A 234 -0.31 9.17 24.91
CA ILE A 234 -1.10 8.80 23.73
C ILE A 234 -2.27 7.94 24.21
N ASP A 235 -3.50 8.39 23.97
CA ASP A 235 -4.68 7.56 24.20
C ASP A 235 -4.80 6.50 23.10
N LEU A 236 -4.29 5.30 23.40
CA LEU A 236 -4.45 4.11 22.56
C LEU A 236 -5.76 3.36 22.82
N VAL A 237 -6.53 3.73 23.85
CA VAL A 237 -7.81 3.08 24.20
C VAL A 237 -8.93 3.59 23.29
N GLY A 238 -8.89 4.88 22.93
CA GLY A 238 -9.77 5.48 21.92
C GLY A 238 -9.30 5.33 20.46
N ALA A 239 -8.12 4.77 20.21
CA ALA A 239 -7.49 4.77 18.89
C ALA A 239 -7.99 3.64 17.97
N THR A 240 -8.50 3.99 16.79
CA THR A 240 -8.85 3.02 15.75
C THR A 240 -7.60 2.45 15.07
N ALA A 241 -7.51 1.13 14.97
CA ALA A 241 -6.43 0.43 14.27
C ALA A 241 -6.96 -0.71 13.40
N TYR A 242 -6.33 -0.92 12.24
CA TYR A 242 -6.67 -1.96 11.28
C TYR A 242 -5.61 -3.06 11.26
N LYS A 243 -6.01 -4.29 10.91
CA LYS A 243 -5.09 -5.43 10.80
C LYS A 243 -4.09 -5.17 9.67
N ALA A 244 -2.81 -5.42 9.89
CA ALA A 244 -1.80 -5.27 8.84
C ALA A 244 -2.01 -6.29 7.71
N GLY A 245 -1.99 -5.78 6.47
CA GLY A 245 -2.05 -6.56 5.24
C GLY A 245 -0.72 -7.24 4.92
N GLY A 246 -0.77 -8.31 4.13
CA GLY A 246 0.39 -9.09 3.72
C GLY A 246 0.33 -10.57 4.15
N PRO A 247 1.32 -11.38 3.74
CA PRO A 247 1.31 -12.83 3.93
C PRO A 247 1.46 -13.24 5.39
N ARG A 248 0.88 -14.40 5.73
CA ARG A 248 0.98 -15.05 7.05
C ARG A 248 1.86 -16.30 6.97
N GLU A 249 2.50 -16.64 8.08
CA GLU A 249 3.29 -17.88 8.23
C GLU A 249 2.39 -19.12 8.30
N GLU A 250 1.18 -18.94 8.80
CA GLU A 250 0.11 -19.92 8.87
C GLU A 250 -1.11 -19.43 8.08
N VAL A 251 -1.70 -20.32 7.28
CA VAL A 251 -2.88 -20.07 6.44
C VAL A 251 -3.94 -21.14 6.67
N VAL A 252 -5.20 -20.79 6.41
CA VAL A 252 -6.41 -21.61 6.67
C VAL A 252 -6.76 -22.49 5.47
N PHE A 253 -6.36 -22.09 4.27
CA PHE A 253 -6.68 -22.79 3.03
C PHE A 253 -5.45 -23.48 2.45
N ARG A 254 -5.58 -24.78 2.16
CA ARG A 254 -4.62 -25.53 1.33
C ARG A 254 -4.84 -25.18 -0.14
N ALA A 255 -3.77 -24.85 -0.86
CA ALA A 255 -3.88 -24.34 -2.23
C ALA A 255 -4.48 -25.36 -3.21
N GLU A 256 -4.33 -26.65 -2.93
CA GLU A 256 -4.87 -27.78 -3.67
C GLU A 256 -6.40 -27.88 -3.54
N GLU A 257 -6.95 -27.35 -2.44
CA GLU A 257 -8.39 -27.33 -2.15
C GLU A 257 -9.05 -26.03 -2.62
N VAL A 258 -8.28 -25.02 -3.02
CA VAL A 258 -8.82 -23.71 -3.44
C VAL A 258 -9.32 -23.76 -4.88
N LYS A 259 -10.55 -23.29 -5.07
CA LYS A 259 -11.05 -22.80 -6.36
C LYS A 259 -11.48 -21.35 -6.18
N ALA A 260 -10.88 -20.46 -6.94
CA ALA A 260 -11.14 -19.03 -6.86
C ALA A 260 -12.09 -18.54 -7.97
N ALA A 261 -12.89 -17.52 -7.68
CA ALA A 261 -13.63 -16.74 -8.68
C ALA A 261 -13.27 -15.25 -8.58
N VAL A 262 -13.03 -14.61 -9.72
CA VAL A 262 -12.68 -13.19 -9.86
C VAL A 262 -13.74 -12.50 -10.70
N VAL A 263 -14.31 -11.40 -10.19
CA VAL A 263 -15.38 -10.65 -10.87
C VAL A 263 -15.12 -9.14 -10.86
N THR A 264 -15.26 -8.48 -12.02
CA THR A 264 -15.20 -7.02 -12.13
C THR A 264 -16.60 -6.42 -12.34
N CYS A 265 -16.97 -5.45 -11.49
CA CYS A 265 -18.31 -4.86 -11.42
C CYS A 265 -18.30 -3.32 -11.47
N GLY A 266 -19.42 -2.75 -11.88
CA GLY A 266 -19.65 -1.31 -11.98
C GLY A 266 -19.08 -0.68 -13.25
N GLY A 267 -18.88 0.64 -13.23
CA GLY A 267 -18.24 1.35 -14.35
C GLY A 267 -16.73 1.16 -14.38
N LEU A 268 -16.15 1.14 -15.59
CA LEU A 268 -14.72 0.96 -15.85
C LEU A 268 -13.84 1.99 -15.10
N CYS A 269 -12.62 1.58 -14.81
CA CYS A 269 -11.55 2.32 -14.15
C CYS A 269 -10.20 1.81 -14.70
N PRO A 270 -9.18 2.65 -14.92
CA PRO A 270 -7.83 2.17 -15.22
C PRO A 270 -7.33 1.21 -14.13
N GLY A 271 -6.59 0.17 -14.54
CA GLY A 271 -5.99 -0.82 -13.62
C GLY A 271 -6.87 -2.05 -13.33
N LEU A 272 -8.12 -2.09 -13.77
CA LEU A 272 -9.00 -3.27 -13.65
C LEU A 272 -8.33 -4.57 -14.15
N ASN A 273 -7.76 -4.55 -15.36
CA ASN A 273 -7.01 -5.68 -15.92
C ASN A 273 -5.76 -6.03 -15.10
N THR A 274 -5.09 -5.04 -14.50
CA THR A 274 -3.93 -5.27 -13.64
C THR A 274 -4.35 -5.97 -12.35
N VAL A 275 -5.43 -5.56 -11.70
CA VAL A 275 -5.96 -6.28 -10.51
C VAL A 275 -6.33 -7.73 -10.87
N VAL A 276 -7.03 -7.97 -11.98
CA VAL A 276 -7.35 -9.34 -12.43
C VAL A 276 -6.08 -10.16 -12.69
N LYS A 277 -5.07 -9.58 -13.34
CA LYS A 277 -3.78 -10.23 -13.59
C LYS A 277 -3.08 -10.62 -12.30
N GLU A 278 -2.88 -9.67 -11.39
CA GLU A 278 -2.06 -9.90 -10.20
C GLU A 278 -2.77 -10.79 -9.16
N LEU A 279 -4.12 -10.82 -9.15
CA LEU A 279 -4.89 -11.86 -8.45
C LEU A 279 -4.56 -13.26 -9.00
N VAL A 280 -4.63 -13.45 -10.33
CA VAL A 280 -4.35 -14.74 -10.98
C VAL A 280 -2.89 -15.16 -10.79
N ILE A 281 -1.93 -14.22 -10.85
CA ILE A 281 -0.52 -14.48 -10.58
C ILE A 281 -0.30 -14.90 -9.13
N CYS A 282 -0.83 -14.17 -8.15
CA CYS A 282 -0.67 -14.52 -6.75
C CYS A 282 -1.30 -15.89 -6.45
N LEU A 283 -2.55 -16.13 -6.90
CA LEU A 283 -3.23 -17.42 -6.74
C LEU A 283 -2.44 -18.58 -7.37
N ARG A 284 -2.12 -18.51 -8.67
CA ARG A 284 -1.54 -19.65 -9.40
C ARG A 284 -0.03 -19.80 -9.21
N ALA A 285 0.75 -18.71 -9.23
CA ALA A 285 2.20 -18.76 -9.19
C ALA A 285 2.80 -18.65 -7.78
N GLN A 286 2.15 -17.93 -6.85
CA GLN A 286 2.65 -17.77 -5.47
C GLN A 286 2.01 -18.75 -4.48
N TYR A 287 0.75 -19.13 -4.68
CA TYR A 287 0.08 -20.13 -3.82
C TYR A 287 -0.05 -21.52 -4.45
N GLY A 288 -0.05 -21.65 -5.78
CA GLY A 288 -0.18 -22.95 -6.47
C GLY A 288 -1.63 -23.37 -6.75
N VAL A 289 -2.59 -22.44 -6.66
CA VAL A 289 -4.01 -22.70 -6.92
C VAL A 289 -4.21 -23.21 -8.35
N SER A 290 -4.87 -24.37 -8.47
CA SER A 290 -5.07 -25.04 -9.76
C SER A 290 -6.15 -24.36 -10.61
N THR A 291 -7.21 -23.84 -10.00
CA THR A 291 -8.42 -23.37 -10.69
C THR A 291 -8.78 -21.95 -10.27
N VAL A 292 -8.78 -21.03 -11.24
CA VAL A 292 -9.21 -19.64 -11.06
C VAL A 292 -10.19 -19.29 -12.17
N TYR A 293 -11.41 -18.89 -11.81
CA TYR A 293 -12.47 -18.52 -12.74
C TYR A 293 -12.60 -17.00 -12.88
N GLY A 294 -12.72 -16.51 -14.11
CA GLY A 294 -13.11 -15.15 -14.46
C GLY A 294 -14.59 -15.08 -14.79
N ILE A 295 -15.34 -14.35 -13.97
CA ILE A 295 -16.79 -14.18 -14.09
C ILE A 295 -17.09 -13.00 -15.02
N LYS A 296 -17.82 -13.27 -16.11
CA LYS A 296 -18.04 -12.27 -17.16
C LYS A 296 -19.18 -11.31 -16.83
N TYR A 297 -18.98 -10.03 -17.17
CA TYR A 297 -19.99 -8.97 -17.07
C TYR A 297 -20.57 -8.76 -15.66
N GLY A 298 -19.72 -8.82 -14.62
CA GLY A 298 -20.13 -8.52 -13.24
C GLY A 298 -21.01 -9.61 -12.61
N TYR A 299 -21.81 -9.25 -11.61
CA TYR A 299 -22.56 -10.22 -10.79
C TYR A 299 -23.56 -11.09 -11.56
N MET A 300 -24.15 -10.59 -12.65
CA MET A 300 -25.04 -11.41 -13.48
C MET A 300 -24.31 -12.60 -14.12
N GLY A 301 -22.98 -12.56 -14.28
CA GLY A 301 -22.19 -13.65 -14.83
C GLY A 301 -22.20 -14.94 -14.02
N PHE A 302 -22.57 -14.89 -12.73
CA PHE A 302 -22.69 -16.08 -11.90
C PHE A 302 -23.89 -16.96 -12.29
N TYR A 303 -25.03 -16.35 -12.66
CA TYR A 303 -26.32 -17.05 -12.78
C TYR A 303 -27.01 -16.94 -14.16
N THR A 304 -26.43 -16.22 -15.13
CA THR A 304 -27.00 -16.04 -16.48
C THR A 304 -26.70 -17.19 -17.46
N GLY A 305 -26.17 -18.33 -16.99
CA GLY A 305 -25.78 -19.47 -17.84
C GLY A 305 -24.55 -19.20 -18.73
N LEU A 306 -23.87 -18.07 -18.53
CA LEU A 306 -22.58 -17.79 -19.18
C LEU A 306 -21.49 -18.69 -18.60
N ALA A 307 -20.74 -19.36 -19.46
CA ALA A 307 -19.59 -20.16 -19.03
C ALA A 307 -18.53 -19.26 -18.35
N TRP A 308 -18.14 -19.64 -17.13
CA TRP A 308 -17.05 -19.00 -16.41
C TRP A 308 -15.73 -19.32 -17.12
N ALA A 309 -14.90 -18.32 -17.39
CA ALA A 309 -13.64 -18.53 -18.09
C ALA A 309 -12.60 -19.03 -17.09
N GLU A 310 -11.91 -20.14 -17.32
CA GLU A 310 -10.71 -20.44 -16.53
C GLU A 310 -9.59 -19.47 -16.92
N LEU A 311 -8.87 -18.94 -15.94
CA LEU A 311 -7.77 -17.99 -16.11
C LEU A 311 -6.44 -18.67 -15.77
N GLY A 312 -5.60 -18.91 -16.77
CA GLY A 312 -4.21 -19.30 -16.61
C GLY A 312 -3.26 -18.10 -16.56
N LEU A 313 -1.97 -18.38 -16.31
CA LEU A 313 -0.92 -17.36 -16.32
C LEU A 313 -0.72 -16.73 -17.71
N ALA A 314 -0.95 -17.50 -18.78
CA ALA A 314 -0.86 -17.03 -20.17
C ALA A 314 -2.00 -16.05 -20.51
N ASP A 315 -3.23 -16.34 -20.06
CA ASP A 315 -4.42 -15.51 -20.35
C ASP A 315 -4.31 -14.09 -19.77
N VAL A 316 -3.54 -13.92 -18.69
CA VAL A 316 -3.34 -12.64 -18.01
C VAL A 316 -2.00 -11.97 -18.29
N GLU A 317 -1.09 -12.57 -19.06
CA GLU A 317 0.29 -12.10 -19.20
C GLU A 317 0.38 -10.61 -19.56
N THR A 318 -0.37 -10.19 -20.59
CA THR A 318 -0.30 -8.86 -21.19
C THR A 318 -1.48 -7.93 -20.87
N ILE A 319 -2.53 -8.40 -20.18
CA ILE A 319 -3.80 -7.65 -20.05
C ILE A 319 -3.65 -6.32 -19.31
N HIS A 320 -2.69 -6.21 -18.38
CA HIS A 320 -2.30 -4.97 -17.68
C HIS A 320 -1.91 -3.81 -18.61
N ARG A 321 -1.53 -4.07 -19.87
CA ARG A 321 -1.21 -3.06 -20.88
C ARG A 321 -2.46 -2.44 -21.52
N GLN A 322 -3.63 -3.00 -21.27
CA GLN A 322 -4.91 -2.60 -21.85
C GLN A 322 -5.77 -1.94 -20.77
N GLY A 323 -6.51 -0.89 -21.12
CA GLY A 323 -7.57 -0.35 -20.28
C GLY A 323 -8.85 -1.20 -20.32
N GLY A 324 -9.87 -0.79 -19.57
CA GLY A 324 -11.13 -1.53 -19.46
C GLY A 324 -11.01 -2.82 -18.61
N SER A 325 -11.85 -3.82 -18.91
CA SER A 325 -11.82 -5.15 -18.26
C SER A 325 -11.97 -6.26 -19.30
N VAL A 326 -11.05 -7.23 -19.31
CA VAL A 326 -11.13 -8.45 -20.14
C VAL A 326 -12.29 -9.37 -19.75
N LEU A 327 -12.78 -9.26 -18.50
CA LEU A 327 -13.99 -9.97 -18.05
C LEU A 327 -15.27 -9.22 -18.46
N GLY A 328 -15.15 -8.00 -18.98
CA GLY A 328 -16.28 -7.06 -19.08
C GLY A 328 -16.77 -6.62 -17.69
N SER A 329 -17.78 -5.76 -17.64
CA SER A 329 -18.36 -5.29 -16.38
C SER A 329 -19.81 -4.86 -16.58
N SER A 330 -20.62 -4.92 -15.54
CA SER A 330 -22.01 -4.44 -15.55
C SER A 330 -22.37 -3.63 -14.30
N ARG A 331 -23.48 -2.90 -14.39
CA ARG A 331 -24.13 -2.22 -13.27
C ARG A 331 -25.40 -3.02 -12.90
N GLY A 332 -25.66 -3.18 -11.60
CA GLY A 332 -26.79 -3.97 -11.09
C GLY A 332 -26.52 -5.46 -11.17
N GLY A 333 -27.59 -6.26 -11.32
CA GLY A 333 -27.49 -7.72 -11.48
C GLY A 333 -26.94 -8.46 -10.27
N HIS A 334 -27.15 -7.94 -9.06
CA HIS A 334 -26.79 -8.62 -7.81
C HIS A 334 -28.01 -9.35 -7.25
N ASP A 335 -27.90 -10.68 -7.16
CA ASP A 335 -28.86 -11.58 -6.51
C ASP A 335 -28.06 -12.47 -5.56
N THR A 336 -28.14 -12.21 -4.26
CA THR A 336 -27.32 -12.89 -3.25
C THR A 336 -27.50 -14.40 -3.31
N MET A 337 -28.74 -14.88 -3.44
CA MET A 337 -29.04 -16.31 -3.42
C MET A 337 -28.53 -16.99 -4.68
N ALA A 338 -28.88 -16.47 -5.85
CA ALA A 338 -28.47 -17.07 -7.12
C ALA A 338 -26.94 -17.07 -7.32
N ILE A 339 -26.24 -16.06 -6.77
CA ILE A 339 -24.78 -16.00 -6.79
C ILE A 339 -24.17 -17.03 -5.82
N CYS A 340 -24.66 -17.13 -4.58
CA CYS A 340 -24.17 -18.11 -3.61
C CYS A 340 -24.41 -19.55 -4.07
N ASP A 341 -25.60 -19.85 -4.59
CA ASP A 341 -25.96 -21.17 -5.13
C ASP A 341 -25.03 -21.59 -6.28
N ALA A 342 -24.69 -20.65 -7.18
CA ALA A 342 -23.76 -20.90 -8.29
C ALA A 342 -22.31 -21.11 -7.81
N ILE A 343 -21.87 -20.37 -6.79
CA ILE A 343 -20.54 -20.51 -6.17
C ILE A 343 -20.40 -21.89 -5.48
N GLU A 344 -21.41 -22.30 -4.72
CA GLU A 344 -21.45 -23.61 -4.06
C GLU A 344 -21.52 -24.76 -5.09
N ALA A 345 -22.34 -24.63 -6.14
CA ALA A 345 -22.43 -25.62 -7.22
C ALA A 345 -21.11 -25.81 -8.00
N ALA A 346 -20.31 -24.75 -8.15
CA ALA A 346 -18.97 -24.84 -8.73
C ALA A 346 -17.89 -25.37 -7.76
N GLY A 347 -18.21 -25.41 -6.46
CA GLY A 347 -17.25 -25.69 -5.39
C GLY A 347 -16.18 -24.60 -5.25
N VAL A 348 -16.54 -23.33 -5.47
CA VAL A 348 -15.66 -22.17 -5.28
C VAL A 348 -15.66 -21.77 -3.81
N ASN A 349 -14.46 -21.59 -3.24
CA ASN A 349 -14.25 -21.25 -1.83
C ASN A 349 -13.48 -19.94 -1.61
N MET A 350 -13.02 -19.27 -2.68
CA MET A 350 -12.51 -17.90 -2.62
C MET A 350 -13.15 -17.02 -3.70
N VAL A 351 -13.71 -15.89 -3.30
CA VAL A 351 -14.41 -14.95 -4.19
C VAL A 351 -13.78 -13.57 -4.09
N PHE A 352 -13.17 -13.13 -5.19
CA PHE A 352 -12.51 -11.83 -5.31
C PHE A 352 -13.40 -10.88 -6.11
N THR A 353 -13.95 -9.87 -5.45
CA THR A 353 -14.84 -8.89 -6.08
C THR A 353 -14.12 -7.56 -6.29
N ILE A 354 -14.15 -7.03 -7.52
CA ILE A 354 -13.47 -5.78 -7.88
C ILE A 354 -14.55 -4.77 -8.29
N GLY A 355 -14.77 -3.73 -7.48
CA GLY A 355 -15.91 -2.82 -7.73
C GLY A 355 -16.00 -1.62 -6.78
N GLY A 356 -16.98 -0.75 -7.02
CA GLY A 356 -17.27 0.40 -6.13
C GLY A 356 -18.35 0.08 -5.09
N ASP A 357 -18.95 1.08 -4.45
CA ASP A 357 -19.89 0.97 -3.32
C ASP A 357 -20.97 -0.13 -3.49
N GLY A 358 -21.58 -0.23 -4.68
CA GLY A 358 -22.61 -1.24 -4.97
C GLY A 358 -22.08 -2.67 -4.96
N THR A 359 -20.85 -2.86 -5.44
CA THR A 359 -20.14 -4.15 -5.38
C THR A 359 -19.63 -4.42 -3.96
N MET A 360 -19.16 -3.41 -3.25
CA MET A 360 -18.76 -3.54 -1.85
C MET A 360 -19.94 -4.02 -0.99
N ARG A 361 -21.13 -3.41 -1.14
CA ARG A 361 -22.38 -3.86 -0.48
C ARG A 361 -22.76 -5.29 -0.87
N GLY A 362 -22.71 -5.63 -2.16
CA GLY A 362 -22.99 -7.00 -2.62
C GLY A 362 -22.00 -8.03 -2.05
N SER A 363 -20.72 -7.66 -1.91
CA SER A 363 -19.69 -8.54 -1.36
C SER A 363 -19.90 -8.84 0.12
N ARG A 364 -20.35 -7.83 0.88
CA ARG A 364 -20.80 -8.01 2.25
C ARG A 364 -22.01 -8.95 2.34
N ALA A 365 -23.02 -8.77 1.48
CA ALA A 365 -24.21 -9.62 1.47
C ALA A 365 -23.87 -11.09 1.16
N LEU A 366 -22.94 -11.35 0.23
CA LEU A 366 -22.43 -12.70 -0.04
C LEU A 366 -21.70 -13.29 1.18
N ALA A 367 -20.84 -12.49 1.84
CA ALA A 367 -20.12 -12.96 3.02
C ALA A 367 -21.08 -13.29 4.18
N GLU A 368 -22.06 -12.42 4.45
CA GLU A 368 -23.11 -12.65 5.47
C GLU A 368 -23.94 -13.91 5.17
N GLU A 369 -24.28 -14.16 3.90
CA GLU A 369 -25.00 -15.36 3.46
C GLU A 369 -24.15 -16.63 3.59
N PHE A 370 -22.88 -16.64 3.16
CA PHE A 370 -22.00 -17.81 3.33
C PHE A 370 -21.74 -18.15 4.81
N ILE A 371 -21.65 -17.13 5.68
CA ILE A 371 -21.58 -17.32 7.14
C ILE A 371 -22.87 -17.97 7.66
N ALA A 372 -24.05 -17.51 7.20
CA ALA A 372 -25.34 -18.10 7.58
C ALA A 372 -25.48 -19.56 7.11
N ARG A 373 -25.00 -19.88 5.90
CA ARG A 373 -24.91 -21.26 5.36
C ARG A 373 -23.86 -22.13 6.03
N LYS A 374 -22.93 -21.54 6.82
CA LYS A 374 -21.70 -22.18 7.31
C LYS A 374 -20.81 -22.73 6.19
N ALA A 375 -20.86 -22.10 5.02
CA ALA A 375 -20.06 -22.49 3.87
C ALA A 375 -18.60 -22.02 4.07
N LYS A 376 -17.62 -22.87 3.75
CA LYS A 376 -16.18 -22.53 3.78
C LYS A 376 -15.82 -21.66 2.57
N VAL A 377 -16.38 -20.45 2.50
CA VAL A 377 -16.21 -19.50 1.39
C VAL A 377 -15.75 -18.15 1.91
N VAL A 378 -14.61 -17.68 1.41
CA VAL A 378 -14.11 -16.32 1.68
C VAL A 378 -14.56 -15.36 0.58
N VAL A 379 -14.99 -14.16 0.97
CA VAL A 379 -15.22 -13.03 0.06
C VAL A 379 -14.25 -11.91 0.41
N ALA A 380 -13.32 -11.62 -0.52
CA ALA A 380 -12.34 -10.54 -0.41
C ALA A 380 -12.64 -9.46 -1.48
N HIS A 381 -12.68 -8.20 -1.06
CA HIS A 381 -13.02 -7.09 -1.95
C HIS A 381 -11.79 -6.24 -2.29
N VAL A 382 -11.60 -5.96 -3.59
CA VAL A 382 -10.62 -4.97 -4.06
C VAL A 382 -11.36 -3.68 -4.44
N PRO A 383 -11.20 -2.60 -3.66
CA PRO A 383 -12.00 -1.38 -3.82
C PRO A 383 -11.64 -0.60 -5.08
N LYS A 384 -12.62 -0.39 -5.97
CA LYS A 384 -12.50 0.29 -7.26
C LYS A 384 -13.38 1.54 -7.32
N THR A 385 -12.83 2.67 -6.92
CA THR A 385 -13.34 4.01 -7.29
C THR A 385 -12.23 4.80 -7.98
N ILE A 386 -12.63 5.58 -9.00
CA ILE A 386 -11.73 6.50 -9.70
C ILE A 386 -11.69 7.86 -8.99
N ASP A 387 -12.74 8.19 -8.22
CA ASP A 387 -12.96 9.49 -7.58
C ASP A 387 -12.18 9.62 -6.25
N ASN A 388 -11.45 8.58 -5.83
CA ASN A 388 -10.68 8.50 -4.57
C ASN A 388 -11.50 8.83 -3.31
N ASP A 389 -12.76 8.41 -3.30
CA ASP A 389 -13.79 8.80 -2.33
C ASP A 389 -14.06 7.77 -1.24
N ILE A 390 -13.29 6.67 -1.16
CA ILE A 390 -13.43 5.70 -0.06
C ILE A 390 -12.74 6.25 1.21
N PRO A 391 -13.41 6.30 2.36
CA PRO A 391 -12.82 6.71 3.63
C PRO A 391 -11.58 5.90 4.01
N LEU A 392 -10.72 6.49 4.85
CA LEU A 392 -9.52 5.88 5.44
C LEU A 392 -8.38 5.56 4.46
N LEU A 393 -8.68 5.13 3.24
CA LEU A 393 -7.68 4.77 2.25
C LEU A 393 -6.84 5.97 1.81
N ASP A 394 -5.51 5.78 1.75
CA ASP A 394 -4.56 6.78 1.25
C ASP A 394 -4.92 7.20 -0.19
N ALA A 395 -5.10 6.19 -1.05
CA ALA A 395 -5.45 6.29 -2.46
C ALA A 395 -6.16 5.02 -2.95
N THR A 396 -7.02 5.17 -3.97
CA THR A 396 -7.64 4.06 -4.71
C THR A 396 -7.07 3.94 -6.12
N PHE A 397 -7.03 2.71 -6.66
CA PHE A 397 -6.37 2.47 -7.95
C PHE A 397 -7.15 3.08 -9.13
N GLY A 398 -6.39 3.62 -10.09
CA GLY A 398 -6.88 4.31 -11.28
C GLY A 398 -7.05 5.82 -11.09
N PHE A 399 -7.03 6.33 -9.85
CA PHE A 399 -7.08 7.76 -9.56
C PHE A 399 -5.88 8.52 -10.14
N GLY A 400 -4.66 7.99 -10.00
CA GLY A 400 -3.45 8.65 -10.51
C GLY A 400 -3.46 8.77 -12.04
N THR A 401 -3.89 7.70 -12.71
CA THR A 401 -4.13 7.66 -14.16
C THR A 401 -5.23 8.64 -14.55
N ALA A 402 -6.31 8.73 -13.76
CA ALA A 402 -7.40 9.67 -14.04
C ALA A 402 -6.94 11.13 -13.98
N VAL A 403 -6.14 11.49 -12.98
CA VAL A 403 -5.51 12.82 -12.89
C VAL A 403 -4.59 13.08 -14.07
N GLN A 404 -3.80 12.09 -14.52
CA GLN A 404 -2.92 12.25 -15.68
C GLN A 404 -3.68 12.46 -17.00
N GLU A 405 -4.72 11.68 -17.28
CA GLU A 405 -5.53 11.84 -18.50
C GLU A 405 -6.40 13.10 -18.45
N ALA A 406 -6.94 13.46 -17.29
CA ALA A 406 -7.62 14.73 -17.07
C ALA A 406 -6.70 15.93 -17.32
N THR A 407 -5.44 15.85 -16.87
CA THR A 407 -4.42 16.89 -17.10
C THR A 407 -4.15 17.08 -18.60
N ARG A 408 -4.11 16.00 -19.40
CA ARG A 408 -4.02 16.11 -20.86
C ARG A 408 -5.23 16.82 -21.48
N ALA A 409 -6.45 16.52 -21.02
CA ALA A 409 -7.65 17.20 -21.49
C ALA A 409 -7.66 18.69 -21.14
N ILE A 410 -7.11 19.07 -19.97
CA ILE A 410 -6.89 20.46 -19.55
C ILE A 410 -5.93 21.18 -20.51
N PHE A 411 -4.81 20.55 -20.89
CA PHE A 411 -3.89 21.14 -21.86
C PHE A 411 -4.55 21.34 -23.22
N THR A 412 -5.28 20.35 -23.76
CA THR A 412 -6.04 20.50 -25.01
C THR A 412 -7.02 21.66 -24.96
N ALA A 413 -7.80 21.79 -23.88
CA ALA A 413 -8.77 22.88 -23.73
C ALA A 413 -8.10 24.25 -23.55
N ARG A 414 -6.94 24.29 -22.89
CA ARG A 414 -6.13 25.52 -22.71
C ARG A 414 -5.55 25.99 -24.04
N ASP A 415 -4.94 25.11 -24.81
CA ASP A 415 -4.30 25.48 -26.08
C ASP A 415 -5.34 25.94 -27.10
N GLU A 416 -6.52 25.29 -27.14
CA GLU A 416 -7.71 25.78 -27.85
C GLU A 416 -8.20 27.15 -27.34
N ALA A 417 -8.22 27.39 -26.02
CA ALA A 417 -8.64 28.69 -25.47
C ALA A 417 -7.63 29.82 -25.78
N VAL A 418 -6.33 29.53 -25.81
CA VAL A 418 -5.28 30.51 -26.13
C VAL A 418 -5.26 30.84 -27.63
N ALA A 419 -5.66 29.92 -28.51
CA ALA A 419 -5.60 30.09 -29.95
C ALA A 419 -6.66 31.04 -30.56
N TYR A 420 -7.70 31.41 -29.80
CA TYR A 420 -8.79 32.27 -30.29
C TYR A 420 -9.01 33.50 -29.39
N PRO A 421 -9.36 34.67 -29.97
CA PRO A 421 -9.77 35.83 -29.19
C PRO A 421 -10.93 35.51 -28.25
N ASN A 422 -10.87 36.00 -27.02
CA ASN A 422 -11.85 35.74 -25.97
C ASN A 422 -12.12 34.24 -25.77
N GLY A 423 -11.08 33.40 -25.83
CA GLY A 423 -11.23 31.95 -25.76
C GLY A 423 -11.55 31.46 -24.34
N VAL A 424 -12.52 30.55 -24.22
CA VAL A 424 -12.86 29.91 -22.94
C VAL A 424 -12.85 28.40 -23.11
N GLY A 425 -11.93 27.73 -22.42
CA GLY A 425 -11.82 26.27 -22.41
C GLY A 425 -12.54 25.70 -21.18
N ILE A 426 -13.59 24.92 -21.39
CA ILE A 426 -14.34 24.25 -20.32
C ILE A 426 -14.05 22.75 -20.38
N VAL A 427 -13.56 22.18 -19.28
CA VAL A 427 -13.29 20.74 -19.14
C VAL A 427 -14.21 20.14 -18.09
N ASN A 428 -15.10 19.25 -18.51
CA ASN A 428 -15.87 18.41 -17.59
C ASN A 428 -15.00 17.25 -17.13
N LEU A 429 -14.99 16.94 -15.84
CA LEU A 429 -14.24 15.85 -15.24
C LEU A 429 -15.12 15.01 -14.32
N MET A 430 -14.66 13.80 -14.05
CA MET A 430 -15.29 12.93 -13.06
C MET A 430 -15.17 13.52 -11.65
N GLY A 431 -16.15 13.20 -10.81
CA GLY A 431 -16.32 13.78 -9.47
C GLY A 431 -17.80 13.97 -9.16
N ARG A 432 -18.49 12.85 -8.91
CA ARG A 432 -19.95 12.82 -8.68
C ARG A 432 -20.37 13.45 -7.37
N HIS A 433 -19.56 13.26 -6.34
CA HIS A 433 -19.82 13.66 -4.96
C HIS A 433 -18.59 14.30 -4.30
N SER A 434 -17.40 14.01 -4.81
CA SER A 434 -16.13 14.59 -4.38
C SER A 434 -15.35 15.14 -5.58
N GLY A 435 -14.59 16.20 -5.37
CA GLY A 435 -13.86 16.93 -6.41
C GLY A 435 -12.44 16.46 -6.68
N PHE A 436 -12.00 15.30 -6.16
CA PHE A 436 -10.57 14.97 -6.09
C PHE A 436 -9.87 14.96 -7.43
N ILE A 437 -10.45 14.39 -8.49
CA ILE A 437 -9.86 14.37 -9.83
C ILE A 437 -9.73 15.80 -10.37
N ALA A 438 -10.81 16.59 -10.30
CA ALA A 438 -10.82 17.97 -10.78
C ALA A 438 -9.78 18.85 -10.06
N ALA A 439 -9.69 18.74 -8.74
CA ALA A 439 -8.73 19.50 -7.94
C ALA A 439 -7.27 19.07 -8.20
N HIS A 440 -6.99 17.77 -8.22
CA HIS A 440 -5.63 17.27 -8.48
C HIS A 440 -5.17 17.53 -9.91
N ALA A 441 -6.05 17.38 -10.91
CA ALA A 441 -5.74 17.71 -12.30
C ALA A 441 -5.50 19.22 -12.50
N THR A 442 -6.27 20.08 -11.82
CA THR A 442 -6.05 21.53 -11.79
C THR A 442 -4.67 21.88 -11.21
N MET A 443 -4.31 21.27 -10.07
CA MET A 443 -3.02 21.47 -9.42
C MET A 443 -1.84 20.96 -10.28
N ALA A 444 -2.00 19.78 -10.89
CA ALA A 444 -0.98 19.15 -11.73
C ALA A 444 -0.77 19.89 -13.07
N ALA A 445 -1.84 20.34 -13.72
CA ALA A 445 -1.75 21.05 -15.00
C ALA A 445 -1.02 22.39 -14.87
N ARG A 446 -1.35 23.18 -13.83
CA ARG A 446 -1.01 24.60 -13.64
C ARG A 446 -1.52 25.48 -14.80
N GLY A 447 -2.22 26.58 -14.45
CA GLY A 447 -2.81 27.48 -15.45
C GLY A 447 -4.27 27.17 -15.81
N VAL A 448 -4.98 26.45 -14.95
CA VAL A 448 -6.44 26.54 -14.82
C VAL A 448 -6.78 27.83 -14.06
N ASP A 449 -7.81 28.56 -14.50
CA ASP A 449 -8.28 29.79 -13.86
C ASP A 449 -9.41 29.55 -12.86
N VAL A 450 -10.24 28.53 -13.09
CA VAL A 450 -11.34 28.14 -12.20
C VAL A 450 -11.42 26.62 -12.08
N CYS A 451 -11.45 26.10 -10.86
CA CYS A 451 -11.86 24.72 -10.57
C CYS A 451 -13.17 24.73 -9.76
N LEU A 452 -14.19 24.03 -10.27
CA LEU A 452 -15.49 23.84 -9.63
C LEU A 452 -15.62 22.38 -9.16
N ILE A 453 -16.01 22.19 -7.91
CA ILE A 453 -16.14 20.88 -7.26
C ILE A 453 -17.48 20.76 -6.51
N PRO A 454 -18.03 19.55 -6.30
CA PRO A 454 -19.32 19.36 -5.59
C PRO A 454 -19.33 19.93 -4.16
N GLU A 455 -18.17 19.98 -3.48
CA GLU A 455 -18.03 20.44 -2.10
C GLU A 455 -18.08 21.97 -1.93
N VAL A 456 -17.98 22.72 -3.03
CA VAL A 456 -17.93 24.19 -3.06
C VAL A 456 -19.02 24.72 -3.99
N PRO A 457 -20.20 25.10 -3.46
CA PRO A 457 -21.23 25.76 -4.25
C PRO A 457 -20.73 27.14 -4.73
N PHE A 458 -21.29 27.61 -5.84
CA PHE A 458 -20.92 28.86 -6.48
C PHE A 458 -22.17 29.50 -7.12
N GLU A 459 -22.22 30.82 -7.12
CA GLU A 459 -23.22 31.55 -7.89
C GLU A 459 -22.74 31.75 -9.33
N LEU A 460 -23.65 31.59 -10.28
CA LEU A 460 -23.32 31.76 -11.70
C LEU A 460 -23.32 33.22 -12.15
N GLU A 461 -24.29 33.99 -11.63
CA GLU A 461 -24.56 35.39 -11.93
C GLU A 461 -24.21 36.30 -10.75
N GLY A 462 -24.30 37.61 -10.93
CA GLY A 462 -24.09 38.59 -9.85
C GLY A 462 -22.68 39.21 -9.82
N PRO A 463 -22.39 40.09 -8.84
CA PRO A 463 -21.11 40.80 -8.77
C PRO A 463 -19.91 39.89 -8.52
N ASP A 464 -20.12 38.79 -7.80
CA ASP A 464 -19.10 37.80 -7.44
C ASP A 464 -19.35 36.43 -8.09
N GLY A 465 -20.26 36.38 -9.05
CA GLY A 465 -20.63 35.20 -9.81
C GLY A 465 -19.56 34.74 -10.79
N LEU A 466 -19.61 33.45 -11.11
CA LEU A 466 -18.67 32.78 -12.01
C LEU A 466 -18.53 33.48 -13.37
N LEU A 467 -19.64 33.92 -14.00
CA LEU A 467 -19.60 34.54 -15.33
C LEU A 467 -18.80 35.84 -15.33
N ARG A 468 -18.98 36.68 -14.31
CA ARG A 468 -18.24 37.94 -14.15
C ARG A 468 -16.77 37.71 -13.82
N TYR A 469 -16.45 36.64 -13.08
CA TYR A 469 -15.05 36.24 -12.90
C TYR A 469 -14.41 35.80 -14.24
N ILE A 470 -15.08 34.95 -15.02
CA ILE A 470 -14.58 34.51 -16.35
C ILE A 470 -14.37 35.72 -17.28
N GLU A 471 -15.31 36.66 -17.32
CA GLU A 471 -15.17 37.94 -18.05
C GLU A 471 -13.90 38.69 -17.65
N SER A 472 -13.66 38.86 -16.34
CA SER A 472 -12.46 39.54 -15.83
C SER A 472 -11.15 38.85 -16.25
N ARG A 473 -11.14 37.50 -16.29
CA ARG A 473 -9.96 36.72 -16.70
C ARG A 473 -9.71 36.82 -18.20
N VAL A 474 -10.76 36.75 -19.01
CA VAL A 474 -10.67 36.96 -20.46
C VAL A 474 -10.19 38.38 -20.76
N ALA A 475 -10.69 39.41 -20.06
CA ALA A 475 -10.22 40.79 -20.23
C ALA A 475 -8.74 40.99 -19.82
N GLN A 476 -8.25 40.26 -18.82
CA GLN A 476 -6.86 40.35 -18.34
C GLN A 476 -5.86 39.54 -19.19
N LYS A 477 -6.27 38.38 -19.72
CA LYS A 477 -5.37 37.38 -20.35
C LYS A 477 -5.64 37.10 -21.82
N GLY A 478 -6.80 37.52 -22.34
CA GLY A 478 -7.35 37.10 -23.64
C GLY A 478 -8.07 35.75 -23.63
N TYR A 479 -7.92 34.95 -22.57
CA TYR A 479 -8.53 33.62 -22.43
C TYR A 479 -8.83 33.25 -20.97
N CYS A 480 -9.61 32.19 -20.75
CA CYS A 480 -9.89 31.60 -19.44
C CYS A 480 -10.04 30.07 -19.52
N VAL A 481 -9.53 29.33 -18.53
CA VAL A 481 -9.68 27.86 -18.45
C VAL A 481 -10.48 27.47 -17.20
N VAL A 482 -11.59 26.77 -17.41
CA VAL A 482 -12.53 26.31 -16.39
C VAL A 482 -12.54 24.78 -16.34
N VAL A 483 -12.28 24.22 -15.17
CA VAL A 483 -12.44 22.80 -14.85
C VAL A 483 -13.67 22.64 -13.97
N VAL A 484 -14.54 21.69 -14.31
CA VAL A 484 -15.76 21.40 -13.56
C VAL A 484 -15.92 19.89 -13.34
N ALA A 485 -16.12 19.47 -12.10
CA ALA A 485 -16.49 18.08 -11.80
C ALA A 485 -18.00 17.84 -12.04
N GLU A 486 -18.39 16.66 -12.53
CA GLU A 486 -19.77 16.35 -12.95
C GLU A 486 -20.84 16.66 -11.88
N GLY A 487 -20.52 16.50 -10.59
CA GLY A 487 -21.42 16.77 -9.46
C GLY A 487 -21.53 18.24 -9.02
N SER A 488 -20.82 19.17 -9.66
CA SER A 488 -20.84 20.59 -9.31
C SER A 488 -22.09 21.29 -9.85
N GLY A 489 -22.61 22.30 -9.14
CA GLY A 489 -23.70 23.16 -9.63
C GLY A 489 -25.03 22.44 -9.92
N GLN A 490 -25.28 21.29 -9.29
CA GLN A 490 -26.50 20.48 -9.50
C GLN A 490 -27.78 21.14 -8.94
N ASP A 491 -27.62 22.19 -8.13
CA ASP A 491 -28.62 23.13 -7.64
C ASP A 491 -29.01 24.18 -8.68
N LEU A 492 -28.07 24.61 -9.54
CA LEU A 492 -28.31 25.51 -10.67
C LEU A 492 -29.07 24.83 -11.83
N LEU A 493 -29.14 23.49 -11.79
CA LEU A 493 -29.76 22.63 -12.78
C LEU A 493 -31.07 22.07 -12.26
N ASN A 494 -32.08 21.92 -13.13
CA ASN A 494 -33.34 21.27 -12.75
C ASN A 494 -33.17 19.74 -12.68
N SER A 495 -32.49 19.30 -11.63
CA SER A 495 -32.11 17.92 -11.32
C SER A 495 -33.29 16.99 -11.02
N ALA A 496 -34.54 17.44 -11.16
CA ALA A 496 -35.74 16.61 -11.05
C ALA A 496 -36.02 15.76 -12.30
N ARG A 497 -35.38 16.07 -13.45
CA ARG A 497 -35.64 15.39 -14.73
C ARG A 497 -34.71 14.20 -15.03
N VAL A 498 -33.74 13.92 -14.16
CA VAL A 498 -32.74 12.87 -14.39
C VAL A 498 -33.15 11.57 -13.68
N GLY A 499 -33.27 10.48 -14.44
CA GLY A 499 -33.65 9.16 -13.95
C GLY A 499 -32.57 8.46 -13.12
N PHE A 500 -32.80 7.18 -12.79
CA PHE A 500 -31.87 6.33 -12.05
C PHE A 500 -31.13 5.37 -12.99
N ASP A 501 -29.89 5.01 -12.65
CA ASP A 501 -29.16 3.94 -13.33
C ASP A 501 -29.62 2.54 -12.88
N ALA A 502 -29.16 1.49 -13.57
CA ALA A 502 -29.49 0.09 -13.26
C ALA A 502 -28.94 -0.41 -11.89
N SER A 503 -28.24 0.44 -11.13
CA SER A 503 -27.80 0.18 -9.75
C SER A 503 -28.54 1.06 -8.72
N GLY A 504 -29.58 1.79 -9.14
CA GLY A 504 -30.38 2.66 -8.27
C GLY A 504 -29.73 4.01 -7.97
N ASN A 505 -28.64 4.39 -8.66
CA ASN A 505 -28.03 5.71 -8.47
C ASN A 505 -28.78 6.76 -9.29
N LYS A 506 -29.15 7.89 -8.67
CA LYS A 506 -29.71 9.03 -9.41
C LYS A 506 -28.67 9.56 -10.41
N GLY A 507 -29.09 9.82 -11.65
CA GLY A 507 -28.25 10.50 -12.64
C GLY A 507 -28.01 11.97 -12.26
N LEU A 508 -26.94 12.54 -12.81
CA LEU A 508 -26.64 13.97 -12.69
C LEU A 508 -27.08 14.72 -13.95
N ALA A 509 -27.39 16.00 -13.80
CA ALA A 509 -27.61 16.88 -14.94
C ALA A 509 -26.26 17.35 -15.51
N GLU A 510 -26.19 17.56 -16.83
CA GLU A 510 -24.93 17.87 -17.52
C GLU A 510 -24.50 19.33 -17.30
N ILE A 511 -23.72 19.58 -16.25
CA ILE A 511 -23.22 20.92 -15.88
C ILE A 511 -22.31 21.53 -16.97
N GLY A 512 -21.48 20.72 -17.64
CA GLY A 512 -20.56 21.17 -18.68
C GLY A 512 -21.22 21.89 -19.87
N PRO A 513 -22.17 21.25 -20.58
CA PRO A 513 -22.95 21.86 -21.64
C PRO A 513 -23.77 23.09 -21.18
N TYR A 514 -24.30 23.06 -19.95
CA TYR A 514 -25.01 24.20 -19.37
C TYR A 514 -24.11 25.42 -19.17
N LEU A 515 -22.94 25.25 -18.55
CA LEU A 515 -21.95 26.32 -18.38
C LEU A 515 -21.49 26.86 -19.74
N LYS A 516 -21.26 25.99 -20.74
CA LYS A 516 -20.93 26.42 -22.10
C LYS A 516 -21.99 27.36 -22.67
N GLY A 517 -23.28 27.00 -22.56
CA GLY A 517 -24.39 27.84 -23.04
C GLY A 517 -24.43 29.20 -22.35
N ARG A 518 -24.29 29.22 -21.02
CA ARG A 518 -24.36 30.44 -20.21
C ARG A 518 -23.18 31.39 -20.42
N VAL A 519 -21.96 30.85 -20.62
CA VAL A 519 -20.79 31.68 -21.00
C VAL A 519 -21.00 32.30 -22.39
N ILE A 520 -21.48 31.55 -23.39
CA ILE A 520 -21.75 32.10 -24.73
C ILE A 520 -22.80 33.21 -24.66
N GLU A 521 -23.86 33.03 -23.87
CA GLU A 521 -24.91 34.01 -23.67
C GLU A 521 -24.38 35.30 -23.00
N HIS A 522 -23.65 35.18 -21.89
CA HIS A 522 -23.05 36.31 -21.17
C HIS A 522 -22.15 37.17 -22.07
N PHE A 523 -21.18 36.54 -22.75
CA PHE A 523 -20.25 37.25 -23.63
C PHE A 523 -20.92 37.89 -24.85
N LYS A 524 -22.08 37.36 -25.28
CA LYS A 524 -22.91 37.99 -26.31
C LYS A 524 -23.66 39.22 -25.78
N GLN A 525 -24.14 39.20 -24.54
CA GLN A 525 -24.86 40.32 -23.93
C GLN A 525 -23.94 41.53 -23.68
N ILE A 526 -22.70 41.31 -23.25
CA ILE A 526 -21.70 42.39 -23.05
C ILE A 526 -21.05 42.90 -24.35
N GLY A 527 -21.45 42.38 -25.52
CA GLY A 527 -20.96 42.83 -26.82
C GLY A 527 -19.55 42.36 -27.20
N ALA A 528 -18.98 41.38 -26.48
CA ALA A 528 -17.63 40.85 -26.71
C ALA A 528 -17.66 39.31 -26.86
N PRO A 529 -18.15 38.74 -27.98
CA PRO A 529 -18.34 37.30 -28.13
C PRO A 529 -17.09 36.47 -27.79
N ALA A 530 -17.30 35.34 -27.10
CA ALA A 530 -16.25 34.41 -26.67
C ALA A 530 -16.21 33.13 -27.51
N SER A 531 -15.01 32.61 -27.75
CA SER A 531 -14.78 31.32 -28.41
C SER A 531 -14.80 30.20 -27.36
N VAL A 532 -15.98 29.64 -27.08
CA VAL A 532 -16.15 28.66 -25.99
C VAL A 532 -16.01 27.22 -26.49
N LYS A 533 -14.99 26.54 -25.98
CA LYS A 533 -14.61 25.16 -26.30
C LYS A 533 -14.96 24.26 -25.12
N TYR A 534 -15.53 23.09 -25.39
CA TYR A 534 -15.95 22.14 -24.36
C TYR A 534 -15.29 20.79 -24.61
N VAL A 535 -14.65 20.24 -23.57
CA VAL A 535 -13.96 18.95 -23.60
C VAL A 535 -14.55 18.06 -22.51
N ASP A 536 -15.01 16.88 -22.91
CA ASP A 536 -15.43 15.83 -22.00
C ASP A 536 -14.59 14.57 -22.26
N PRO A 537 -13.56 14.30 -21.45
CA PRO A 537 -12.68 13.17 -21.61
C PRO A 537 -13.17 11.93 -20.84
N THR A 538 -14.40 11.93 -20.29
CA THR A 538 -14.85 10.94 -19.28
C THR A 538 -14.59 9.50 -19.70
N TYR A 539 -14.93 9.10 -20.93
CA TYR A 539 -14.68 7.73 -21.39
C TYR A 539 -13.21 7.47 -21.75
N MET A 540 -12.47 8.48 -22.23
CA MET A 540 -11.03 8.36 -22.50
C MET A 540 -10.26 8.11 -21.20
N VAL A 541 -10.59 8.86 -20.15
CA VAL A 541 -10.04 8.72 -18.79
C VAL A 541 -10.30 7.32 -18.22
N ARG A 542 -11.55 6.83 -18.31
CA ARG A 542 -11.95 5.54 -17.71
C ARG A 542 -11.43 4.32 -18.44
N ALA A 543 -11.22 4.43 -19.75
CA ALA A 543 -10.75 3.36 -20.62
C ALA A 543 -9.24 3.39 -20.86
N ALA A 544 -8.50 4.32 -20.23
CA ALA A 544 -7.05 4.38 -20.32
C ALA A 544 -6.39 3.15 -19.65
N PRO A 545 -5.22 2.70 -20.16
CA PRO A 545 -4.36 1.77 -19.44
C PRO A 545 -3.78 2.45 -18.18
N ALA A 546 -3.57 1.68 -17.11
CA ALA A 546 -3.03 2.24 -15.87
C ALA A 546 -1.58 2.71 -16.01
N THR A 547 -1.27 3.80 -15.32
CA THR A 547 0.09 4.32 -15.12
C THR A 547 0.95 3.35 -14.31
N ALA A 548 2.28 3.54 -14.31
CA ALA A 548 3.19 2.73 -13.51
C ALA A 548 2.86 2.77 -12.00
N ALA A 549 2.47 3.93 -11.47
CA ALA A 549 2.09 4.08 -10.06
C ALA A 549 0.80 3.30 -9.73
N ASP A 550 -0.24 3.42 -10.56
CA ASP A 550 -1.47 2.65 -10.38
C ASP A 550 -1.26 1.15 -10.56
N ASN A 551 -0.38 0.72 -11.49
CA ASN A 551 -0.07 -0.71 -11.64
C ASN A 551 0.60 -1.29 -10.39
N ILE A 552 1.50 -0.54 -9.74
CA ILE A 552 2.12 -0.94 -8.46
C ILE A 552 1.06 -1.05 -7.36
N LEU A 553 0.13 -0.09 -7.30
CA LEU A 553 -0.98 -0.14 -6.33
C LEU A 553 -1.94 -1.30 -6.60
N CYS A 554 -2.30 -1.56 -7.86
CA CYS A 554 -3.14 -2.70 -8.25
C CYS A 554 -2.51 -4.04 -7.83
N LEU A 555 -1.20 -4.20 -8.05
CA LEU A 555 -0.46 -5.40 -7.64
C LEU A 555 -0.53 -5.60 -6.12
N GLN A 556 -0.23 -4.55 -5.35
CA GLN A 556 -0.27 -4.62 -3.89
C GLN A 556 -1.66 -4.98 -3.37
N LEU A 557 -2.70 -4.27 -3.81
CA LEU A 557 -4.08 -4.54 -3.39
C LEU A 557 -4.57 -5.94 -3.77
N ALA A 558 -4.16 -6.46 -4.93
CA ALA A 558 -4.48 -7.81 -5.38
C ALA A 558 -3.76 -8.88 -4.54
N HIS A 559 -2.45 -8.74 -4.33
CA HIS A 559 -1.68 -9.68 -3.51
C HIS A 559 -2.16 -9.68 -2.06
N ASP A 560 -2.40 -8.50 -1.46
CA ASP A 560 -2.94 -8.37 -0.11
C ASP A 560 -4.34 -9.03 0.02
N ALA A 561 -5.20 -8.89 -0.99
CA ALA A 561 -6.50 -9.58 -1.00
C ALA A 561 -6.34 -11.12 -0.99
N VAL A 562 -5.41 -11.68 -1.77
CA VAL A 562 -5.13 -13.12 -1.77
C VAL A 562 -4.50 -13.56 -0.44
N HIS A 563 -3.55 -12.80 0.10
CA HIS A 563 -2.93 -13.08 1.40
C HIS A 563 -3.96 -13.10 2.54
N GLY A 564 -4.88 -12.12 2.56
CA GLY A 564 -5.96 -12.06 3.55
C GLY A 564 -6.95 -13.20 3.39
N ALA A 565 -7.26 -13.61 2.16
CA ALA A 565 -8.15 -14.73 1.91
C ALA A 565 -7.57 -16.08 2.33
N PHE A 566 -6.29 -16.33 2.05
CA PHE A 566 -5.58 -17.51 2.56
C PHE A 566 -5.48 -17.52 4.09
N ALA A 567 -5.32 -16.35 4.72
CA ALA A 567 -5.37 -16.19 6.18
C ALA A 567 -6.78 -16.39 6.79
N GLY A 568 -7.82 -16.63 5.98
CA GLY A 568 -9.17 -16.92 6.45
C GLY A 568 -10.02 -15.70 6.80
N TYR A 569 -9.54 -14.47 6.53
CA TYR A 569 -10.34 -13.27 6.67
C TYR A 569 -11.39 -13.21 5.55
N THR A 570 -12.61 -12.80 5.88
CA THR A 570 -13.71 -12.60 4.93
C THR A 570 -14.43 -11.28 5.22
N SER A 571 -15.20 -10.76 4.26
CA SER A 571 -15.91 -9.48 4.37
C SER A 571 -14.98 -8.27 4.61
N PHE A 572 -13.79 -8.29 4.01
CA PHE A 572 -12.79 -7.23 4.13
C PHE A 572 -12.46 -6.59 2.77
N ILE A 573 -11.98 -5.34 2.82
CA ILE A 573 -11.33 -4.66 1.69
C ILE A 573 -9.81 -4.70 1.88
N SER A 574 -9.06 -4.97 0.80
CA SER A 574 -7.63 -4.68 0.77
C SER A 574 -7.41 -3.18 0.55
N GLY A 575 -6.44 -2.59 1.25
CA GLY A 575 -6.25 -1.14 1.25
C GLY A 575 -4.88 -0.69 1.74
N ARG A 576 -4.61 0.60 1.60
CA ARG A 576 -3.44 1.26 2.20
C ARG A 576 -3.87 2.40 3.11
N VAL A 577 -3.30 2.43 4.32
CA VAL A 577 -3.50 3.46 5.34
C VAL A 577 -2.13 3.86 5.87
N ASN A 578 -1.82 5.15 5.85
CA ASN A 578 -0.55 5.72 6.29
C ASN A 578 0.67 5.04 5.63
N GLY A 579 0.53 4.70 4.34
CA GLY A 579 1.54 4.03 3.54
C GLY A 579 1.72 2.54 3.85
N ARG A 580 0.88 1.91 4.67
CA ARG A 580 0.95 0.47 5.00
C ARG A 580 -0.25 -0.30 4.48
N ALA A 581 -0.04 -1.55 4.06
CA ALA A 581 -1.11 -2.45 3.70
C ALA A 581 -2.00 -2.76 4.91
N VAL A 582 -3.31 -2.80 4.72
CA VAL A 582 -4.31 -3.10 5.76
C VAL A 582 -5.48 -3.92 5.23
N TYR A 583 -6.11 -4.66 6.14
CA TYR A 583 -7.45 -5.22 5.95
C TYR A 583 -8.45 -4.37 6.75
N ILE A 584 -9.44 -3.82 6.06
CA ILE A 584 -10.51 -3.00 6.66
C ILE A 584 -11.84 -3.77 6.49
N PRO A 585 -12.63 -4.03 7.55
CA PRO A 585 -13.92 -4.68 7.42
C PRO A 585 -14.86 -3.87 6.53
N ILE A 586 -15.56 -4.50 5.58
CA ILE A 586 -16.46 -3.82 4.64
C ILE A 586 -17.53 -3.00 5.38
N ALA A 587 -18.02 -3.50 6.52
CA ALA A 587 -18.98 -2.79 7.36
C ALA A 587 -18.47 -1.43 7.90
N THR A 588 -17.15 -1.25 8.02
CA THR A 588 -16.50 -0.01 8.49
C THR A 588 -16.06 0.92 7.36
N ALA A 589 -15.97 0.43 6.12
CA ALA A 589 -15.59 1.21 4.94
C ALA A 589 -16.74 2.07 4.37
N ALA A 590 -17.83 2.25 5.13
CA ALA A 590 -18.99 3.04 4.74
C ALA A 590 -18.75 4.55 4.90
N GLY A 591 -19.39 5.35 4.05
CA GLY A 591 -19.23 6.80 4.00
C GLY A 591 -18.48 7.25 2.76
N ARG A 592 -18.06 8.52 2.73
CA ARG A 592 -17.28 9.10 1.64
C ARG A 592 -16.21 10.05 2.14
N ARG A 593 -15.07 10.03 1.47
CA ARG A 593 -14.00 11.01 1.56
C ARG A 593 -14.31 12.15 0.58
N ASN A 594 -14.30 13.38 1.07
CA ASN A 594 -14.52 14.61 0.32
C ASN A 594 -13.31 15.55 0.47
N ILE A 595 -13.16 16.53 -0.42
CA ILE A 595 -12.25 17.66 -0.20
C ILE A 595 -12.85 18.54 0.91
N GLU A 596 -12.07 18.80 1.97
CA GLU A 596 -12.42 19.79 2.97
C GLU A 596 -12.10 21.21 2.44
N PRO A 597 -13.10 22.08 2.17
CA PRO A 597 -12.83 23.38 1.53
C PRO A 597 -12.16 24.41 2.46
N THR A 598 -12.23 24.22 3.77
CA THR A 598 -11.40 24.99 4.72
C THR A 598 -9.98 24.42 4.86
N GLY A 599 -9.72 23.23 4.29
CA GLY A 599 -8.48 22.50 4.41
C GLY A 599 -7.35 23.04 3.52
N ASN A 600 -6.11 22.87 3.98
CA ASN A 600 -4.90 23.36 3.32
C ASN A 600 -4.80 22.98 1.83
N PHE A 601 -5.22 21.77 1.43
CA PHE A 601 -5.20 21.34 0.02
C PHE A 601 -6.08 22.24 -0.87
N TRP A 602 -7.30 22.56 -0.44
CA TRP A 602 -8.18 23.44 -1.22
C TRP A 602 -7.68 24.89 -1.21
N GLN A 603 -7.17 25.37 -0.06
CA GLN A 603 -6.59 26.72 0.02
C GLN A 603 -5.36 26.89 -0.88
N GLN A 604 -4.51 25.86 -0.98
CA GLN A 604 -3.42 25.81 -1.95
C GLN A 604 -3.93 25.87 -3.40
N LEU A 605 -5.03 25.19 -3.72
CA LEU A 605 -5.65 25.26 -5.05
C LEU A 605 -6.18 26.66 -5.35
N VAL A 606 -6.94 27.27 -4.43
CA VAL A 606 -7.50 28.62 -4.58
C VAL A 606 -6.39 29.64 -4.82
N PHE A 607 -5.29 29.55 -4.06
CA PHE A 607 -4.09 30.37 -4.29
C PHE A 607 -3.42 30.08 -5.64
N ALA A 608 -3.37 28.80 -6.04
CA ALA A 608 -2.71 28.35 -7.26
C ALA A 608 -3.45 28.73 -8.56
N THR A 609 -4.77 28.88 -8.54
CA THR A 609 -5.60 29.39 -9.66
C THR A 609 -5.82 30.90 -9.59
N GLY A 610 -5.90 31.46 -8.37
CA GLY A 610 -6.31 32.84 -8.12
C GLY A 610 -7.83 33.05 -8.22
N GLN A 611 -8.62 31.98 -8.10
CA GLN A 611 -10.08 32.03 -8.12
C GLN A 611 -10.66 32.57 -6.79
N PRO A 612 -11.92 33.05 -6.76
CA PRO A 612 -12.58 33.42 -5.53
C PRO A 612 -12.79 32.21 -4.61
N ASN A 613 -12.61 32.39 -3.30
CA ASN A 613 -13.04 31.40 -2.31
C ASN A 613 -14.55 31.55 -2.03
N TRP A 614 -15.39 31.05 -2.93
CA TRP A 614 -16.85 31.17 -2.83
C TRP A 614 -17.42 30.64 -1.50
N ARG A 615 -16.84 29.58 -0.93
CA ARG A 615 -17.30 29.02 0.36
C ARG A 615 -16.92 29.88 1.57
N GLN A 616 -15.78 30.57 1.56
CA GLN A 616 -15.45 31.52 2.63
C GLN A 616 -16.40 32.73 2.63
N ARG A 617 -16.73 33.26 1.45
CA ARG A 617 -17.66 34.39 1.33
C ARG A 617 -19.05 34.05 1.86
N GLN A 618 -19.57 32.85 1.56
CA GLN A 618 -20.82 32.36 2.15
C GLN A 618 -20.79 32.26 3.69
N LEU A 619 -19.63 31.94 4.29
CA LEU A 619 -19.47 31.94 5.74
C LEU A 619 -19.39 33.37 6.32
N GLU A 620 -18.87 34.33 5.56
CA GLU A 620 -18.82 35.76 5.92
C GLU A 620 -20.21 36.43 5.76
N ASP A 621 -21.03 36.00 4.79
CA ASP A 621 -22.38 36.50 4.53
C ASP A 621 -23.48 35.84 5.39
N THR A 622 -23.15 34.77 6.13
CA THR A 622 -24.09 34.13 7.07
C THR A 622 -24.10 34.90 8.40
N PRO A 623 -25.22 35.53 8.83
CA PRO A 623 -25.26 36.23 10.11
C PRO A 623 -25.09 35.26 11.28
N SER A 624 -24.20 35.64 12.21
CA SER A 624 -23.76 34.88 13.40
C SER A 624 -24.85 34.63 14.43
#